data_AF-A0A5M5C5N2-F1
#
_entry.id   AF-A0A5M5C5N2-F1
#
_cell.length_a   1.000
_cell.length_b   1.000
_cell.length_c   1.000
_cell.angle_alpha   90.00
_cell.angle_beta   90.00
_cell.angle_gamma   90.00
#
_symmetry.space_group_name_H-M   'P 1'
#
loop_
_entity.id
_entity.type
_entity.pdbx_description
1 polymer ?
#
loop_
_entity_poly.entity_id
_entity_poly.type
_entity_poly.pdbx_seq_one_letter_code
_entity_poly.pdbx_strand_id
1 'polypeptide(L)'
;GGNWRQFIHWHRKSYGHYLPFYALTGEYLPDEINREDVVFLLWAINSPVGDDFDGVENPMDADLLEFADALYNRLDAAFESAPISDYLATDWLMETELMQKKRMPLPGEKMPTNVERFLEASKGEPLLYFDSYDALKFFFVQSLKWEDEEDSLLPDLKEFGNFVVFANPKGLLIGPDVAEYFADKRNPLYNAELAEEEAYELFCEEGLCPFDLLKYGMEHDLLPEAQFPFENGKELLQENWDFVARWFLGEYYEGE
;
A
#
# COMPACT_ATOMS: atom_id res chain seq x y z
N GLY A 1 -18.74 19.38 -10.77
CA GLY A 1 -17.55 19.49 -9.91
C GLY A 1 -17.89 18.89 -8.57
N GLY A 2 -16.95 18.23 -7.91
CA GLY A 2 -17.17 17.54 -6.62
C GLY A 2 -16.06 16.51 -6.40
N ASN A 3 -15.85 16.06 -5.16
CA ASN A 3 -14.75 15.14 -4.81
C ASN A 3 -14.74 13.86 -5.68
N TRP A 4 -15.90 13.26 -6.01
CA TRP A 4 -15.98 12.15 -7.00
C TRP A 4 -15.34 12.46 -8.35
N ARG A 5 -15.72 13.60 -8.96
CA ARG A 5 -15.16 14.01 -10.25
C ARG A 5 -13.66 14.25 -10.14
N GLN A 6 -13.19 14.81 -9.03
CA GLN A 6 -11.76 15.00 -8.78
C GLN A 6 -11.04 13.65 -8.72
N PHE A 7 -11.60 12.69 -7.98
CA PHE A 7 -11.08 11.34 -7.85
C PHE A 7 -10.92 10.63 -9.20
N ILE A 8 -11.98 10.50 -10.00
CA ILE A 8 -11.89 9.75 -11.27
C ILE A 8 -10.92 10.39 -12.27
N HIS A 9 -10.82 11.73 -12.28
CA HIS A 9 -9.88 12.44 -13.15
C HIS A 9 -8.44 12.32 -12.64
N TRP A 10 -8.25 12.32 -11.33
CA TRP A 10 -6.97 12.04 -10.72
C TRP A 10 -6.53 10.59 -11.01
N HIS A 11 -7.40 9.62 -10.79
CA HIS A 11 -7.11 8.21 -11.04
C HIS A 11 -6.73 7.98 -12.51
N ARG A 12 -7.49 8.58 -13.45
CA ARG A 12 -7.13 8.53 -14.88
C ARG A 12 -5.78 9.14 -15.18
N LYS A 13 -5.44 10.26 -14.55
CA LYS A 13 -4.16 10.93 -14.74
C LYS A 13 -3.00 10.13 -14.16
N SER A 14 -3.21 9.47 -13.03
CA SER A 14 -2.17 8.74 -12.27
C SER A 14 -1.96 7.31 -12.77
N TYR A 15 -3.04 6.62 -13.14
CA TYR A 15 -3.06 5.17 -13.46
C TYR A 15 -3.61 4.85 -14.86
N GLY A 16 -4.03 5.86 -15.63
CA GLY A 16 -4.49 5.69 -17.01
C GLY A 16 -5.96 5.30 -17.17
N HIS A 17 -6.66 4.96 -16.07
CA HIS A 17 -8.03 4.43 -16.06
C HIS A 17 -8.90 5.27 -15.10
N TYR A 18 -10.21 5.36 -15.29
CA TYR A 18 -11.04 6.24 -14.43
C TYR A 18 -11.32 5.65 -13.04
N LEU A 19 -11.29 4.33 -12.89
CA LEU A 19 -11.53 3.63 -11.63
C LEU A 19 -10.46 2.55 -11.43
N PRO A 20 -10.14 2.20 -10.17
CA PRO A 20 -9.37 1.00 -9.85
C PRO A 20 -10.24 -0.25 -10.04
N PHE A 21 -9.60 -1.41 -10.18
CA PHE A 21 -10.22 -2.76 -10.23
C PHE A 21 -11.12 -3.08 -11.43
N TYR A 22 -11.83 -2.10 -12.01
CA TYR A 22 -12.86 -2.34 -13.03
C TYR A 22 -12.38 -2.02 -14.45
N ALA A 23 -12.57 -2.96 -15.36
CA ALA A 23 -12.39 -2.72 -16.79
C ALA A 23 -13.59 -1.93 -17.35
N LEU A 24 -13.34 -0.67 -17.73
CA LEU A 24 -14.39 0.22 -18.23
C LEU A 24 -14.66 -0.02 -19.71
N THR A 25 -15.95 -0.07 -20.07
CA THR A 25 -16.37 -0.24 -21.47
C THR A 25 -16.42 1.11 -22.20
N GLY A 26 -16.66 1.08 -23.51
CA GLY A 26 -16.89 2.29 -24.32
C GLY A 26 -18.17 3.05 -23.95
N GLU A 27 -19.01 2.49 -23.08
CA GLU A 27 -20.24 3.09 -22.57
C GLU A 27 -20.00 3.94 -21.31
N TYR A 28 -18.78 3.91 -20.73
CA TYR A 28 -18.45 4.72 -19.57
C TYR A 28 -18.43 6.22 -19.91
N LEU A 29 -19.31 6.98 -19.28
CA LEU A 29 -19.46 8.42 -19.47
C LEU A 29 -19.05 9.15 -18.17
N PRO A 30 -17.86 9.77 -18.11
CA PRO A 30 -17.29 10.35 -16.88
C PRO A 30 -18.08 11.51 -16.26
N ASP A 31 -19.04 12.08 -16.98
CA ASP A 31 -19.92 13.16 -16.52
C ASP A 31 -21.35 12.67 -16.24
N GLU A 32 -21.61 11.36 -16.37
CA GLU A 32 -22.87 10.69 -16.03
C GLU A 32 -22.67 9.71 -14.87
N ILE A 33 -23.76 9.12 -14.41
CA ILE A 33 -23.70 8.01 -13.46
C ILE A 33 -23.39 6.71 -14.22
N ASN A 34 -22.34 6.00 -13.81
CA ASN A 34 -22.01 4.68 -14.35
C ASN A 34 -22.24 3.60 -13.29
N ARG A 35 -22.54 2.38 -13.74
CA ARG A 35 -22.71 1.24 -12.84
C ARG A 35 -21.42 1.01 -12.03
N GLU A 36 -20.28 1.05 -12.71
CA GLU A 36 -18.95 0.84 -12.12
C GLU A 36 -18.62 1.89 -11.04
N ASP A 37 -19.10 3.12 -11.21
CA ASP A 37 -18.97 4.17 -10.19
C ASP A 37 -19.69 3.74 -8.91
N VAL A 38 -20.91 3.22 -9.03
CA VAL A 38 -21.73 2.76 -7.90
C VAL A 38 -21.09 1.58 -7.19
N VAL A 39 -20.56 0.59 -7.94
CA VAL A 39 -19.86 -0.56 -7.36
C VAL A 39 -18.63 -0.09 -6.58
N PHE A 40 -17.80 0.77 -7.18
CA PHE A 40 -16.61 1.29 -6.51
C PHE A 40 -16.96 2.05 -5.23
N LEU A 41 -17.99 2.90 -5.27
CA LEU A 41 -18.41 3.66 -4.09
C LEU A 41 -18.93 2.77 -2.96
N LEU A 42 -19.63 1.68 -3.29
CA LEU A 42 -20.05 0.70 -2.29
C LEU A 42 -18.86 -0.06 -1.69
N TRP A 43 -17.91 -0.47 -2.54
CA TRP A 43 -16.65 -1.08 -2.08
C TRP A 43 -15.89 -0.14 -1.13
N ALA A 44 -15.77 1.13 -1.50
CA ALA A 44 -15.07 2.13 -0.69
C ALA A 44 -15.73 2.38 0.67
N ILE A 45 -17.07 2.33 0.74
CA ILE A 45 -17.82 2.46 2.00
C ILE A 45 -17.65 1.22 2.88
N ASN A 46 -17.53 0.03 2.27
CA ASN A 46 -17.39 -1.24 2.99
C ASN A 46 -15.93 -1.60 3.30
N SER A 47 -14.95 -0.83 2.82
CA SER A 47 -13.52 -1.06 3.07
C SER A 47 -12.96 0.07 3.95
N PRO A 48 -13.24 0.06 5.27
CA PRO A 48 -12.70 1.08 6.18
C PRO A 48 -11.16 1.05 6.20
N VAL A 49 -10.57 2.18 6.59
CA VAL A 49 -9.11 2.37 6.73
C VAL A 49 -8.77 2.72 8.19
N GLY A 50 -7.51 2.55 8.59
CA GLY A 50 -7.05 2.82 9.95
C GLY A 50 -7.58 1.82 10.98
N ASP A 51 -7.89 2.28 12.20
CA ASP A 51 -8.29 1.44 13.34
C ASP A 51 -9.53 0.55 13.09
N ASP A 52 -10.38 0.92 12.12
CA ASP A 52 -11.59 0.17 11.76
C ASP A 52 -11.33 -0.87 10.66
N PHE A 53 -10.09 -1.01 10.16
CA PHE A 53 -9.72 -2.00 9.14
C PHE A 53 -9.90 -3.43 9.68
N ASP A 54 -10.72 -4.23 9.00
CA ASP A 54 -10.99 -5.64 9.32
C ASP A 54 -10.76 -6.59 8.13
N GLY A 55 -10.20 -6.08 7.04
CA GLY A 55 -9.90 -6.81 5.83
C GLY A 55 -10.20 -6.01 4.56
N VAL A 56 -9.76 -6.53 3.42
CA VAL A 56 -10.07 -5.93 2.12
C VAL A 56 -11.31 -6.60 1.53
N GLU A 57 -12.36 -5.82 1.29
CA GLU A 57 -13.56 -6.32 0.61
C GLU A 57 -13.27 -6.68 -0.84
N ASN A 58 -13.91 -7.74 -1.34
CA ASN A 58 -13.77 -8.13 -2.74
C ASN A 58 -14.59 -7.18 -3.65
N PRO A 59 -13.94 -6.36 -4.52
CA PRO A 59 -14.66 -5.45 -5.42
C PRO A 59 -15.51 -6.17 -6.47
N MET A 60 -15.30 -7.48 -6.66
CA MET A 60 -16.05 -8.33 -7.58
C MET A 60 -17.03 -9.26 -6.87
N ASP A 61 -17.30 -9.04 -5.58
CA ASP A 61 -18.26 -9.83 -4.82
C ASP A 61 -19.66 -9.81 -5.47
N ALA A 62 -20.31 -10.96 -5.54
CA ALA A 62 -21.58 -11.11 -6.26
C ALA A 62 -22.72 -10.32 -5.59
N ASP A 63 -22.76 -10.29 -4.26
CA ASP A 63 -23.79 -9.58 -3.50
C ASP A 63 -23.56 -8.06 -3.60
N LEU A 64 -22.29 -7.62 -3.56
CA LEU A 64 -21.91 -6.23 -3.82
C LEU A 64 -22.37 -5.78 -5.23
N LEU A 65 -22.10 -6.60 -6.25
CA LEU A 65 -22.45 -6.31 -7.65
C LEU A 65 -23.97 -6.26 -7.86
N GLU A 66 -24.72 -7.21 -7.29
CA GLU A 66 -26.19 -7.20 -7.34
C GLU A 66 -26.77 -5.97 -6.63
N PHE A 67 -26.22 -5.61 -5.48
CA PHE A 67 -26.66 -4.43 -4.75
C PHE A 67 -26.36 -3.14 -5.51
N ALA A 68 -25.18 -3.04 -6.14
CA ALA A 68 -24.82 -1.93 -7.00
C ALA A 68 -25.79 -1.79 -8.18
N ASP A 69 -26.21 -2.90 -8.80
CA ASP A 69 -27.21 -2.90 -9.88
C ASP A 69 -28.55 -2.34 -9.42
N ALA A 70 -29.03 -2.78 -8.26
CA ALA A 70 -30.28 -2.27 -7.70
C ALA A 70 -30.22 -0.78 -7.37
N LEU A 71 -29.07 -0.31 -6.86
CA LEU A 71 -28.84 1.09 -6.51
C LEU A 71 -28.69 1.97 -7.76
N TYR A 72 -27.89 1.54 -8.73
CA TYR A 72 -27.68 2.22 -10.01
C TYR A 72 -29.02 2.50 -10.70
N ASN A 73 -29.88 1.48 -10.86
CA ASN A 73 -31.19 1.64 -11.49
C ASN A 73 -32.08 2.69 -10.79
N ARG A 74 -31.97 2.84 -9.46
CA ARG A 74 -32.73 3.85 -8.71
C ARG A 74 -32.14 5.24 -8.90
N LEU A 75 -30.81 5.35 -8.93
CA LEU A 75 -30.12 6.61 -9.11
C LEU A 75 -30.32 7.14 -10.54
N ASP A 76 -30.19 6.28 -11.55
CA ASP A 76 -30.44 6.59 -12.96
C ASP A 76 -31.88 7.09 -13.18
N ALA A 77 -32.88 6.36 -12.65
CA ALA A 77 -34.28 6.78 -12.74
C ALA A 77 -34.57 8.14 -12.08
N ALA A 78 -33.77 8.55 -11.09
CA ALA A 78 -33.91 9.82 -10.39
C ALA A 78 -33.03 10.94 -10.96
N PHE A 79 -32.02 10.62 -11.79
CA PHE A 79 -30.93 11.51 -12.18
C PHE A 79 -31.43 12.84 -12.77
N GLU A 80 -32.32 12.78 -13.76
CA GLU A 80 -32.90 13.95 -14.44
C GLU A 80 -33.74 14.85 -13.51
N SER A 81 -34.22 14.31 -12.39
CA SER A 81 -35.04 15.02 -11.41
C SER A 81 -34.27 15.46 -10.17
N ALA A 82 -33.01 15.05 -10.05
CA ALA A 82 -32.19 15.34 -8.89
C ALA A 82 -31.85 16.84 -8.83
N PRO A 83 -31.97 17.49 -7.65
CA PRO A 83 -31.60 18.88 -7.51
C PRO A 83 -30.09 19.07 -7.72
N ILE A 84 -29.72 20.09 -8.48
CA ILE A 84 -28.32 20.48 -8.66
C ILE A 84 -27.88 21.28 -7.43
N SER A 85 -26.81 20.82 -6.78
CA SER A 85 -26.20 21.56 -5.68
C SER A 85 -25.44 22.79 -6.19
N ASP A 86 -25.64 23.94 -5.54
CA ASP A 86 -24.84 25.15 -5.75
C ASP A 86 -23.43 25.06 -5.13
N TYR A 87 -23.20 24.05 -4.28
CA TYR A 87 -21.94 23.84 -3.57
C TYR A 87 -21.25 22.55 -4.02
N LEU A 88 -19.92 22.60 -4.09
CA LEU A 88 -19.10 21.41 -4.30
C LEU A 88 -19.09 20.58 -3.02
N ALA A 89 -19.26 19.26 -3.16
CA ALA A 89 -19.00 18.34 -2.05
C ALA A 89 -17.55 18.49 -1.58
N THR A 90 -17.37 18.51 -0.26
CA THR A 90 -16.05 18.45 0.41
C THR A 90 -15.37 17.10 0.13
N ASP A 91 -14.16 16.91 0.65
CA ASP A 91 -13.49 15.61 0.55
C ASP A 91 -14.25 14.59 1.41
N TRP A 92 -14.83 13.58 0.75
CA TRP A 92 -15.65 12.55 1.38
C TRP A 92 -15.27 11.13 0.98
N LEU A 93 -14.57 10.96 -0.16
CA LEU A 93 -14.08 9.67 -0.63
C LEU A 93 -12.60 9.50 -0.31
N MET A 94 -11.76 10.38 -0.85
CA MET A 94 -10.33 10.43 -0.59
C MET A 94 -9.92 11.89 -0.45
N GLU A 95 -9.03 12.14 0.51
CA GLU A 95 -8.48 13.48 0.74
C GLU A 95 -7.68 13.96 -0.46
N THR A 96 -7.89 15.23 -0.82
CA THR A 96 -7.21 15.85 -1.95
C THR A 96 -5.69 15.86 -1.77
N GLU A 97 -5.20 16.01 -0.53
CA GLU A 97 -3.77 15.98 -0.21
C GLU A 97 -3.14 14.62 -0.53
N LEU A 98 -3.81 13.53 -0.15
CA LEU A 98 -3.39 12.15 -0.42
C LEU A 98 -3.38 11.84 -1.93
N MET A 99 -4.41 12.27 -2.66
CA MET A 99 -4.43 12.18 -4.13
C MET A 99 -3.23 12.94 -4.74
N GLN A 100 -2.92 14.13 -4.24
CA GLN A 100 -1.84 14.96 -4.77
C GLN A 100 -0.44 14.51 -4.33
N LYS A 101 -0.33 13.65 -3.31
CA LYS A 101 0.94 13.08 -2.85
C LYS A 101 1.58 12.29 -4.00
N LYS A 102 2.72 12.76 -4.47
CA LYS A 102 3.45 12.14 -5.59
C LYS A 102 4.47 11.18 -5.03
N ARG A 103 4.62 10.04 -5.70
CA ARG A 103 5.78 9.18 -5.47
C ARG A 103 7.05 9.95 -5.75
N MET A 104 7.94 10.03 -4.76
CA MET A 104 9.23 10.67 -4.94
C MET A 104 10.29 9.63 -5.26
N PRO A 105 11.21 9.89 -6.21
CA PRO A 105 12.41 9.10 -6.30
C PRO A 105 13.23 9.32 -5.03
N LEU A 106 13.95 8.28 -4.59
CA LEU A 106 14.90 8.41 -3.50
C LEU A 106 15.94 9.50 -3.85
N PRO A 107 16.32 10.36 -2.89
CA PRO A 107 17.23 11.46 -3.18
C PRO A 107 18.59 10.94 -3.66
N GLY A 108 19.17 11.58 -4.68
CA GLY A 108 20.49 11.21 -5.23
C GLY A 108 21.68 11.85 -4.49
N GLU A 109 21.48 12.33 -3.26
CA GLU A 109 22.50 13.04 -2.50
C GLU A 109 23.51 12.11 -1.81
N LYS A 110 24.46 12.72 -1.08
CA LYS A 110 25.46 12.00 -0.29
C LYS A 110 24.78 11.06 0.70
N MET A 111 25.19 9.80 0.65
CA MET A 111 24.65 8.76 1.48
C MET A 111 24.93 9.01 2.98
N PRO A 112 23.95 8.82 3.88
CA PRO A 112 24.19 8.89 5.33
C PRO A 112 25.27 7.90 5.77
N THR A 113 26.07 8.25 6.78
CA THR A 113 27.21 7.42 7.22
C THR A 113 26.82 6.03 7.70
N ASN A 114 25.65 5.87 8.34
CA ASN A 114 25.10 4.57 8.72
C ASN A 114 24.75 3.72 7.49
N VAL A 115 24.22 4.33 6.43
CA VAL A 115 23.93 3.67 5.16
C VAL A 115 25.22 3.27 4.43
N GLU A 116 26.24 4.14 4.42
CA GLU A 116 27.58 3.79 3.88
C GLU A 116 28.16 2.55 4.59
N ARG A 117 28.11 2.53 5.94
CA ARG A 117 28.56 1.38 6.74
C ARG A 117 27.74 0.13 6.50
N PHE A 118 26.43 0.28 6.33
CA PHE A 118 25.55 -0.83 6.01
C PHE A 118 25.95 -1.46 4.67
N LEU A 119 26.10 -0.64 3.63
CA LEU A 119 26.49 -1.11 2.30
C LEU A 119 27.89 -1.73 2.30
N GLU A 120 28.83 -1.22 3.08
CA GLU A 120 30.13 -1.88 3.26
C GLU A 120 29.99 -3.27 3.89
N ALA A 121 29.19 -3.39 4.96
CA ALA A 121 28.96 -4.66 5.67
C ALA A 121 28.17 -5.67 4.83
N SER A 122 27.21 -5.21 4.02
CA SER A 122 26.38 -6.03 3.14
C SER A 122 27.02 -6.34 1.79
N LYS A 123 28.23 -5.82 1.53
CA LYS A 123 28.94 -5.93 0.24
C LYS A 123 28.19 -5.28 -0.93
N GLY A 124 27.53 -4.15 -0.66
CA GLY A 124 26.82 -3.33 -1.62
C GLY A 124 25.34 -3.65 -1.74
N GLU A 125 24.84 -4.63 -0.98
CA GLU A 125 23.44 -5.04 -1.05
C GLU A 125 22.55 -4.12 -0.20
N PRO A 126 21.43 -3.63 -0.73
CA PRO A 126 20.58 -2.66 -0.02
C PRO A 126 19.65 -3.32 1.01
N LEU A 127 19.43 -4.63 0.93
CA LEU A 127 18.58 -5.40 1.85
C LEU A 127 19.42 -6.41 2.63
N LEU A 128 19.13 -6.54 3.92
CA LEU A 128 19.55 -7.63 4.78
C LEU A 128 18.36 -8.16 5.58
N TYR A 129 18.40 -9.46 5.89
CA TYR A 129 17.33 -10.18 6.57
C TYR A 129 17.86 -10.76 7.89
N PHE A 130 17.08 -10.63 8.97
CA PHE A 130 17.47 -11.09 10.31
C PHE A 130 16.31 -11.87 10.95
N ASP A 131 16.58 -13.06 11.46
CA ASP A 131 15.56 -13.94 12.07
C ASP A 131 15.06 -13.44 13.44
N SER A 132 15.86 -12.62 14.12
CA SER A 132 15.66 -12.28 15.52
C SER A 132 16.22 -10.90 15.85
N TYR A 133 15.65 -10.28 16.88
CA TYR A 133 16.11 -9.00 17.41
C TYR A 133 17.59 -9.07 17.85
N ASP A 134 18.04 -10.17 18.45
CA ASP A 134 19.44 -10.34 18.86
C ASP A 134 20.39 -10.31 17.66
N ALA A 135 20.02 -10.95 16.53
CA ALA A 135 20.81 -10.91 15.31
C ALA A 135 20.85 -9.50 14.68
N LEU A 136 19.70 -8.83 14.64
CA LEU A 136 19.59 -7.44 14.17
C LEU A 136 20.46 -6.49 15.01
N LYS A 137 20.28 -6.55 16.33
CA LYS A 137 21.02 -5.76 17.31
C LYS A 137 22.51 -6.01 17.21
N PHE A 138 22.94 -7.27 17.13
CA PHE A 138 24.34 -7.63 16.95
C PHE A 138 24.92 -6.98 15.69
N PHE A 139 24.19 -6.99 14.58
CA PHE A 139 24.62 -6.33 13.34
C PHE A 139 24.75 -4.81 13.51
N PHE A 140 23.81 -4.12 14.16
CA PHE A 140 23.90 -2.67 14.38
C PHE A 140 25.08 -2.28 15.28
N VAL A 141 25.31 -3.01 16.36
CA VAL A 141 26.44 -2.74 17.25
C VAL A 141 27.77 -3.06 16.57
N GLN A 142 27.90 -4.24 15.95
CA GLN A 142 29.19 -4.71 15.43
C GLN A 142 29.55 -4.09 14.07
N SER A 143 28.58 -3.99 13.15
CA SER A 143 28.83 -3.49 11.80
C SER A 143 28.65 -1.98 11.71
N LEU A 144 27.55 -1.45 12.26
CA LEU A 144 27.24 -0.02 12.14
C LEU A 144 27.85 0.85 13.23
N LYS A 145 28.40 0.23 14.29
CA LYS A 145 29.02 0.90 15.45
C LYS A 145 28.03 1.79 16.21
N TRP A 146 26.79 1.35 16.31
CA TRP A 146 25.80 2.04 17.13
C TRP A 146 26.07 1.79 18.61
N GLU A 147 25.85 2.81 19.44
CA GLU A 147 25.97 2.68 20.89
C GLU A 147 24.78 1.90 21.44
N ASP A 148 25.05 1.00 22.37
CA ASP A 148 24.06 0.18 23.05
C ASP A 148 24.21 0.39 24.56
N GLU A 149 23.72 1.53 25.03
CA GLU A 149 23.70 1.85 26.45
C GLU A 149 22.67 0.97 27.16
N GLU A 150 23.07 0.31 28.25
CA GLU A 150 22.20 -0.53 29.08
C GLU A 150 21.41 -1.62 28.33
N ASP A 151 21.96 -2.15 27.23
CA ASP A 151 21.30 -3.20 26.43
C ASP A 151 19.93 -2.76 25.82
N SER A 152 19.78 -1.44 25.61
CA SER A 152 18.51 -0.79 25.25
C SER A 152 18.38 -0.36 23.79
N LEU A 153 19.28 -0.76 22.88
CA LEU A 153 19.19 -0.34 21.48
C LEU A 153 17.87 -0.78 20.80
N LEU A 154 17.00 0.17 20.44
CA LEU A 154 15.69 -0.09 19.81
C LEU A 154 14.82 -1.08 20.63
N PRO A 155 14.45 -0.73 21.88
CA PRO A 155 13.81 -1.67 22.80
C PRO A 155 12.41 -2.09 22.33
N ASP A 156 11.74 -1.24 21.55
CA ASP A 156 10.42 -1.52 20.98
C ASP A 156 10.46 -2.65 19.95
N LEU A 157 11.63 -2.98 19.38
CA LEU A 157 11.77 -4.08 18.42
C LEU A 157 11.97 -5.45 19.10
N LYS A 158 12.05 -5.52 20.43
CA LYS A 158 12.36 -6.77 21.16
C LYS A 158 11.28 -7.84 21.04
N GLU A 159 10.04 -7.45 20.80
CA GLU A 159 8.91 -8.37 20.69
C GLU A 159 8.73 -8.96 19.28
N PHE A 160 9.43 -8.40 18.29
CA PHE A 160 9.32 -8.78 16.88
C PHE A 160 10.47 -9.69 16.44
N GLY A 161 10.27 -10.37 15.31
CA GLY A 161 11.25 -11.20 14.62
C GLY A 161 11.38 -10.84 13.15
N ASN A 162 11.98 -11.75 12.36
CA ASN A 162 11.89 -11.78 10.90
C ASN A 162 11.98 -10.40 10.22
N PHE A 163 13.08 -9.70 10.48
CA PHE A 163 13.28 -8.31 10.07
C PHE A 163 13.84 -8.20 8.66
N VAL A 164 13.38 -7.18 7.94
CA VAL A 164 14.04 -6.64 6.75
C VAL A 164 14.66 -5.30 7.10
N VAL A 165 15.96 -5.13 6.87
CA VAL A 165 16.62 -3.82 6.94
C VAL A 165 16.91 -3.33 5.54
N PHE A 166 16.36 -2.18 5.19
CA PHE A 166 16.54 -1.53 3.91
C PHE A 166 17.38 -0.27 4.03
N ALA A 167 18.50 -0.27 3.31
CA ALA A 167 19.40 0.86 3.20
C ALA A 167 19.09 1.67 1.95
N ASN A 168 18.67 2.91 2.15
CA ASN A 168 18.33 3.83 1.09
C ASN A 168 18.90 5.24 1.36
N PRO A 169 18.81 6.18 0.40
CA PRO A 169 19.31 7.53 0.59
C PRO A 169 18.69 8.36 1.70
N LYS A 170 17.49 8.02 2.19
CA LYS A 170 16.87 8.66 3.36
C LYS A 170 17.44 8.12 4.67
N GLY A 171 17.88 6.86 4.70
CA GLY A 171 18.43 6.23 5.89
C GLY A 171 18.33 4.71 5.88
N LEU A 172 18.30 4.13 7.08
CA LEU A 172 18.00 2.71 7.28
C LEU A 172 16.54 2.59 7.73
N LEU A 173 15.76 1.83 6.98
CA LEU A 173 14.39 1.44 7.33
C LEU A 173 14.41 0.01 7.87
N ILE A 174 13.54 -0.27 8.83
CA ILE A 174 13.41 -1.59 9.45
C ILE A 174 11.94 -1.98 9.32
N GLY A 175 11.68 -3.09 8.64
CA GLY A 175 10.39 -3.78 8.64
C GLY A 175 10.46 -4.97 9.60
N PRO A 176 9.85 -4.90 10.80
CA PRO A 176 9.70 -6.07 11.68
C PRO A 176 8.68 -7.05 11.12
N ASP A 177 8.85 -8.36 11.35
CA ASP A 177 7.90 -9.44 10.98
C ASP A 177 7.51 -9.55 9.50
N VAL A 178 8.19 -8.83 8.60
CA VAL A 178 7.86 -8.85 7.15
C VAL A 178 8.83 -9.67 6.30
N ALA A 179 9.95 -10.17 6.86
CA ALA A 179 10.96 -10.85 6.06
C ALA A 179 10.43 -12.10 5.35
N GLU A 180 9.48 -12.81 5.94
CA GLU A 180 8.92 -14.04 5.36
C GLU A 180 8.22 -13.78 4.01
N TYR A 181 7.82 -12.53 3.74
CA TYR A 181 7.11 -12.16 2.51
C TYR A 181 8.03 -11.86 1.31
N PHE A 182 9.32 -11.57 1.56
CA PHE A 182 10.23 -11.11 0.50
C PHE A 182 10.93 -12.28 -0.20
N ALA A 183 10.52 -12.59 -1.44
CA ALA A 183 11.04 -13.63 -2.32
C ALA A 183 12.43 -13.33 -2.90
N ASP A 184 13.38 -12.97 -2.04
CA ASP A 184 14.76 -12.69 -2.38
C ASP A 184 15.63 -13.95 -2.24
N LYS A 185 16.47 -14.23 -3.22
CA LYS A 185 17.39 -15.39 -3.21
C LYS A 185 18.35 -15.41 -2.01
N ARG A 186 18.56 -14.25 -1.39
CA ARG A 186 19.42 -14.07 -0.21
C ARG A 186 18.67 -14.21 1.10
N ASN A 187 17.34 -14.22 1.06
CA ASN A 187 16.49 -14.29 2.22
C ASN A 187 16.21 -15.77 2.60
N PRO A 188 16.82 -16.30 3.67
CA PRO A 188 16.55 -17.67 4.10
C PRO A 188 15.20 -17.82 4.82
N LEU A 189 14.53 -16.72 5.17
CA LEU A 189 13.28 -16.68 5.94
C LEU A 189 12.05 -16.70 5.04
N TYR A 190 12.20 -16.46 3.74
CA TYR A 190 11.09 -16.40 2.80
C TYR A 190 10.21 -17.66 2.86
N ASN A 191 8.90 -17.44 2.98
CA ASN A 191 7.89 -18.46 3.04
C ASN A 191 6.77 -18.11 2.05
N ALA A 192 6.73 -18.84 0.93
CA ALA A 192 5.76 -18.59 -0.13
C ALA A 192 4.30 -18.80 0.31
N GLU A 193 4.03 -19.77 1.18
CA GLU A 193 2.67 -20.06 1.67
C GLU A 193 2.18 -18.93 2.57
N LEU A 194 3.02 -18.47 3.51
CA LEU A 194 2.69 -17.34 4.37
C LEU A 194 2.57 -16.04 3.58
N ALA A 195 3.45 -15.82 2.60
CA ALA A 195 3.37 -14.66 1.71
C ALA A 195 2.09 -14.66 0.87
N GLU A 196 1.59 -15.84 0.50
CA GLU A 196 0.34 -16.00 -0.23
C GLU A 196 -0.87 -15.62 0.64
N GLU A 197 -0.82 -15.93 1.93
CA GLU A 197 -1.91 -15.70 2.89
C GLU A 197 -1.93 -14.26 3.45
N GLU A 198 -0.77 -13.69 3.76
CA GLU A 198 -0.67 -12.50 4.63
C GLU A 198 0.04 -11.29 3.98
N ALA A 199 0.80 -11.46 2.89
CA ALA A 199 1.61 -10.34 2.36
C ALA A 199 0.80 -9.16 1.80
N TYR A 200 -0.52 -9.29 1.61
CA TYR A 200 -1.39 -8.16 1.25
C TYR A 200 -1.49 -7.12 2.38
N GLU A 201 -1.25 -7.53 3.63
CA GLU A 201 -1.28 -6.64 4.80
C GLU A 201 -0.22 -5.55 4.70
N LEU A 202 0.90 -5.81 4.02
CA LEU A 202 1.93 -4.79 3.73
C LEU A 202 1.38 -3.56 2.99
N PHE A 203 0.29 -3.72 2.25
CA PHE A 203 -0.35 -2.67 1.46
C PHE A 203 -1.53 -2.04 2.19
N CYS A 204 -1.99 -2.63 3.29
CA CYS A 204 -3.27 -2.29 3.91
C CYS A 204 -3.17 -1.88 5.38
N GLU A 205 -2.21 -2.45 6.12
CA GLU A 205 -2.03 -2.17 7.54
C GLU A 205 -1.06 -1.01 7.77
N GLU A 206 -1.58 0.03 8.41
CA GLU A 206 -0.82 1.23 8.75
C GLU A 206 0.37 0.91 9.66
N GLY A 207 1.57 1.34 9.26
CA GLY A 207 2.79 1.18 10.07
C GLY A 207 3.45 -0.21 10.02
N LEU A 208 2.83 -1.23 9.43
CA LEU A 208 3.39 -2.59 9.35
C LEU A 208 4.70 -2.62 8.55
N CYS A 209 4.70 -2.01 7.36
CA CYS A 209 5.87 -1.95 6.49
C CYS A 209 6.17 -0.50 6.08
N PRO A 210 7.41 0.00 6.25
CA PRO A 210 7.81 1.27 5.69
C PRO A 210 7.54 1.33 4.18
N PHE A 211 6.88 2.39 3.71
CA PHE A 211 6.42 2.46 2.31
C PHE A 211 7.56 2.37 1.29
N ASP A 212 8.71 2.98 1.56
CA ASP A 212 9.87 2.88 0.66
C ASP A 212 10.41 1.43 0.56
N LEU A 213 10.27 0.62 1.61
CA LEU A 213 10.60 -0.80 1.57
C LEU A 213 9.56 -1.59 0.78
N LEU A 214 8.26 -1.35 0.98
CA LEU A 214 7.18 -1.95 0.19
C LEU A 214 7.37 -1.67 -1.31
N LYS A 215 7.58 -0.40 -1.65
CA LYS A 215 7.83 0.07 -3.01
C LYS A 215 9.06 -0.58 -3.62
N TYR A 216 10.16 -0.68 -2.87
CA TYR A 216 11.35 -1.40 -3.31
C TYR A 216 11.03 -2.87 -3.59
N GLY A 217 10.25 -3.52 -2.72
CA GLY A 217 9.79 -4.90 -2.90
C GLY A 217 9.03 -5.09 -4.22
N MET A 218 8.08 -4.21 -4.52
CA MET A 218 7.30 -4.26 -5.76
C MET A 218 8.13 -3.94 -7.00
N GLU A 219 8.98 -2.91 -6.97
CA GLU A 219 9.79 -2.49 -8.12
C GLU A 219 10.90 -3.50 -8.48
N HIS A 220 11.25 -4.40 -7.56
CA HIS A 220 12.27 -5.43 -7.73
C HIS A 220 11.72 -6.87 -7.78
N ASP A 221 10.41 -7.03 -7.98
CA ASP A 221 9.72 -8.33 -8.07
C ASP A 221 9.97 -9.24 -6.84
N LEU A 222 10.06 -8.65 -5.65
CA LEU A 222 10.32 -9.37 -4.38
C LEU A 222 9.05 -9.79 -3.64
N LEU A 223 7.86 -9.37 -4.08
CA LEU A 223 6.58 -9.74 -3.48
C LEU A 223 5.65 -10.47 -4.48
N PRO A 224 6.11 -11.55 -5.16
CA PRO A 224 5.35 -12.17 -6.24
C PRO A 224 4.13 -12.98 -5.75
N GLU A 225 4.07 -13.37 -4.49
CA GLU A 225 2.95 -14.12 -3.90
C GLU A 225 1.86 -13.22 -3.32
N ALA A 226 2.16 -11.94 -3.06
CA ALA A 226 1.19 -11.03 -2.47
C ALA A 226 -0.09 -10.98 -3.30
N GLN A 227 -1.21 -11.28 -2.63
CA GLN A 227 -2.55 -11.25 -3.20
C GLN A 227 -3.60 -10.98 -2.11
N PHE A 228 -4.72 -10.36 -2.48
CA PHE A 228 -5.85 -10.28 -1.56
C PHE A 228 -6.41 -11.67 -1.23
N PRO A 229 -7.01 -11.85 -0.03
CA PRO A 229 -7.48 -13.14 0.46
C PRO A 229 -8.83 -13.57 -0.16
N PHE A 230 -8.97 -13.44 -1.48
CA PHE A 230 -10.17 -13.82 -2.23
C PHE A 230 -9.84 -14.19 -3.69
N GLU A 231 -10.81 -14.78 -4.40
CA GLU A 231 -10.63 -15.22 -5.80
C GLU A 231 -10.24 -14.05 -6.72
N ASN A 232 -9.24 -14.27 -7.58
CA ASN A 232 -8.62 -13.24 -8.45
C ASN A 232 -7.90 -12.10 -7.69
N GLY A 233 -7.69 -12.24 -6.38
CA GLY A 233 -7.02 -11.25 -5.54
C GLY A 233 -5.60 -10.91 -5.98
N LYS A 234 -4.89 -11.85 -6.60
CA LYS A 234 -3.52 -11.64 -7.08
C LYS A 234 -3.43 -10.62 -8.21
N GLU A 235 -4.22 -10.80 -9.27
CA GLU A 235 -4.25 -9.86 -10.40
C GLU A 235 -4.68 -8.47 -9.92
N LEU A 236 -5.74 -8.41 -9.11
CA LEU A 236 -6.25 -7.16 -8.55
C LEU A 236 -5.21 -6.42 -7.71
N LEU A 237 -4.53 -7.09 -6.78
CA LEU A 237 -3.50 -6.45 -5.96
C LEU A 237 -2.30 -6.02 -6.83
N GLN A 238 -1.76 -6.92 -7.65
CA GLN A 238 -0.52 -6.67 -8.39
C GLN A 238 -0.70 -5.53 -9.42
N GLU A 239 -1.84 -5.44 -10.10
CA GLU A 239 -2.12 -4.36 -11.06
C GLU A 239 -2.42 -3.02 -10.39
N ASN A 240 -2.96 -3.03 -9.16
CA ASN A 240 -3.45 -1.83 -8.48
C ASN A 240 -2.66 -1.48 -7.21
N TRP A 241 -1.50 -2.11 -6.96
CA TRP A 241 -0.82 -2.06 -5.66
C TRP A 241 -0.53 -0.64 -5.16
N ASP A 242 -0.19 0.29 -6.06
CA ASP A 242 0.11 1.68 -5.71
C ASP A 242 -1.15 2.43 -5.26
N PHE A 243 -2.27 2.16 -5.92
CA PHE A 243 -3.57 2.71 -5.52
C PHE A 243 -4.00 2.11 -4.17
N VAL A 244 -3.87 0.79 -4.01
CA VAL A 244 -4.22 0.06 -2.78
C VAL A 244 -3.41 0.60 -1.60
N ALA A 245 -2.08 0.65 -1.72
CA ALA A 245 -1.21 1.19 -0.70
C ALA A 245 -1.54 2.65 -0.39
N ARG A 246 -1.87 3.46 -1.39
CA ARG A 246 -2.28 4.85 -1.15
C ARG A 246 -3.62 4.95 -0.43
N TRP A 247 -4.58 4.08 -0.79
CA TRP A 247 -5.92 4.07 -0.21
C TRP A 247 -5.87 3.71 1.26
N PHE A 248 -5.23 2.58 1.59
CA PHE A 248 -5.27 2.03 2.94
C PHE A 248 -4.20 2.60 3.87
N LEU A 249 -2.98 2.87 3.38
CA LEU A 249 -1.91 3.37 4.26
C LEU A 249 -2.04 4.86 4.56
N GLY A 250 -2.89 5.62 3.86
CA GLY A 250 -3.18 7.02 4.17
C GLY A 250 -1.93 7.88 4.35
N GLU A 251 -1.70 8.38 5.57
CA GLU A 251 -0.54 9.21 5.89
C GLU A 251 0.81 8.49 5.78
N TYR A 252 0.83 7.17 5.99
CA TYR A 252 2.00 6.29 5.86
C TYR A 252 2.41 6.05 4.40
N TYR A 253 1.54 6.29 3.42
CA TYR A 253 1.88 6.24 2.00
C TYR A 253 2.86 7.36 1.63
N GLU A 254 4.05 7.04 1.09
CA GLU A 254 5.14 8.01 0.88
C GLU A 254 5.43 8.84 2.17
N GLY A 255 5.48 8.17 3.32
CA GLY A 255 5.94 8.76 4.59
C GLY A 255 7.38 9.31 4.51
N GLU A 256 7.71 10.21 5.45
CA GLU A 256 9.07 10.77 5.58
C GLU A 256 10.09 9.73 6.04
#